data_AF-A0A943XL22-F1
#
_entry.id   AF-A0A943XL22-F1
#
_cell.length_a   1.000
_cell.length_b   1.000
_cell.length_c   1.000
_cell.angle_alpha   90.00
_cell.angle_beta   90.00
_cell.angle_gamma   90.00
#
_symmetry.space_group_name_H-M   'P 1'
#
loop_
_entity.id
_entity.type
_entity.pdbx_description
1 polymer ?
#
loop_
_entity_poly.entity_id
_entity_poly.type
_entity_poly.pdbx_seq_one_letter_code
_entity_poly.pdbx_strand_id
1 'polypeptide(L)'
;MKRTIPKSLVQRQEKTRKDTVEMVAQAILVLESQGYNIKIKDLISVTGLSRSVFAKPHIREVLVEYGIIQTQTPEKTAGAESTRRMDRLIAEKNGYIQRLLHENEQLRYEVELLRGKVHILTHKAAAQGEELF
;
A
#
# COMPACT_ATOMS: atom_id res chain seq x y z
N MET A 1 50.96 -10.49 13.41
CA MET A 1 51.21 -10.61 11.95
C MET A 1 49.92 -10.29 11.20
N LYS A 2 49.89 -9.26 10.35
CA LYS A 2 48.74 -8.98 9.48
C LYS A 2 48.80 -9.97 8.30
N ARG A 3 47.91 -10.95 8.28
CA ARG A 3 47.75 -11.85 7.11
C ARG A 3 47.15 -11.01 5.98
N THR A 4 47.92 -10.72 4.95
CA THR A 4 47.45 -10.05 3.74
C THR A 4 46.57 -11.02 2.96
N ILE A 5 45.30 -10.67 2.78
CA ILE A 5 44.37 -11.46 1.98
C ILE A 5 44.83 -11.41 0.52
N PRO A 6 44.94 -12.55 -0.19
CA PRO A 6 45.30 -12.56 -1.61
C PRO A 6 44.33 -11.74 -2.44
N LYS A 7 44.85 -10.86 -3.33
CA LYS A 7 44.03 -9.99 -4.19
C LYS A 7 43.03 -10.76 -5.06
N SER A 8 43.41 -11.95 -5.54
CA SER A 8 42.54 -12.84 -6.32
C SER A 8 41.32 -13.33 -5.53
N LEU A 9 41.47 -13.56 -4.23
CA LEU A 9 40.38 -13.98 -3.35
C LEU A 9 39.38 -12.84 -3.13
N VAL A 10 39.88 -11.62 -2.93
CA VAL A 10 39.04 -10.42 -2.79
C VAL A 10 38.22 -10.18 -4.05
N GLN A 11 38.86 -10.22 -5.23
CA GLN A 11 38.16 -10.06 -6.52
C GLN A 11 37.07 -11.10 -6.73
N ARG A 12 37.35 -12.37 -6.40
CA ARG A 12 36.35 -13.44 -6.52
C ARG A 12 35.17 -13.22 -5.57
N GLN A 13 35.42 -12.77 -4.35
CA GLN A 13 34.36 -12.47 -3.37
C GLN A 13 33.50 -11.28 -3.83
N GLU A 14 34.13 -10.23 -4.38
CA GLU A 14 33.40 -9.07 -4.92
C GLU A 14 32.55 -9.44 -6.13
N LYS A 15 33.06 -10.28 -7.03
CA LYS A 15 32.30 -10.78 -8.17
C LYS A 15 31.06 -11.54 -7.70
N THR A 16 31.23 -12.55 -6.85
CA THR A 16 30.10 -13.31 -6.29
C THR A 16 29.09 -12.39 -5.57
N ARG A 17 29.56 -11.35 -4.88
CA ARG A 17 28.70 -10.38 -4.22
C ARG A 17 27.85 -9.61 -5.23
N LYS A 18 28.45 -9.11 -6.32
CA LYS A 18 27.74 -8.41 -7.39
C LYS A 18 26.73 -9.32 -8.08
N ASP A 19 27.14 -10.54 -8.45
CA ASP A 19 26.26 -11.51 -9.11
C ASP A 19 25.03 -11.83 -8.25
N THR A 20 25.21 -11.97 -6.92
CA THR A 20 24.09 -12.22 -5.99
C THR A 20 23.16 -11.00 -5.88
N VAL A 21 23.72 -9.79 -5.82
CA VAL A 21 22.95 -8.55 -5.77
C VAL A 21 22.09 -8.38 -7.03
N GLU A 22 22.69 -8.58 -8.20
CA GLU A 22 22.02 -8.46 -9.49
C GLU A 22 20.89 -9.49 -9.64
N MET A 23 21.12 -10.73 -9.24
CA MET A 23 20.09 -11.77 -9.23
C MET A 23 18.89 -11.40 -8.34
N VAL A 24 19.14 -10.85 -7.15
CA VAL A 24 18.06 -10.42 -6.25
C VAL A 24 17.31 -9.24 -6.85
N ALA A 25 18.00 -8.23 -7.38
CA ALA A 25 17.38 -7.08 -8.03
C ALA A 25 16.48 -7.53 -9.21
N GLN A 26 16.98 -8.44 -10.04
CA GLN A 26 16.20 -8.97 -11.17
C GLN A 26 14.95 -9.72 -10.69
N ALA A 27 15.04 -10.51 -9.63
CA ALA A 27 13.88 -11.21 -9.06
C ALA A 27 12.82 -10.24 -8.51
N ILE A 28 13.26 -9.12 -7.94
CA ILE A 28 12.35 -8.06 -7.49
C ILE A 28 11.59 -7.49 -8.69
N LEU A 29 12.30 -7.05 -9.74
CA LEU A 29 11.68 -6.48 -10.93
C LEU A 29 10.67 -7.42 -11.60
N VAL A 30 10.98 -8.72 -11.65
CA VAL A 30 10.08 -9.74 -12.19
C VAL A 30 8.79 -9.82 -11.37
N LEU A 31 8.89 -9.86 -10.04
CA LEU A 31 7.71 -9.94 -9.16
C LEU A 31 6.90 -8.63 -9.14
N GLU A 32 7.55 -7.47 -9.24
CA GLU A 32 6.89 -6.18 -9.35
C GLU A 32 6.06 -6.08 -10.63
N SER A 33 6.62 -6.54 -11.76
CA SER A 33 5.92 -6.54 -13.06
C SER A 33 4.64 -7.38 -13.04
N GLN A 34 4.56 -8.35 -12.14
CA GLN A 34 3.41 -9.23 -11.94
C GLN A 34 2.41 -8.68 -10.92
N GLY A 35 2.70 -7.52 -10.30
CA GLY A 35 1.83 -6.87 -9.31
C GLY A 35 1.82 -7.54 -7.93
N TYR A 36 2.82 -8.37 -7.61
CA TYR A 36 2.89 -9.01 -6.29
C TYR A 36 3.35 -8.03 -5.20
N ASN A 37 2.75 -8.16 -4.01
CA ASN A 37 3.33 -7.58 -2.80
C ASN A 37 4.49 -8.48 -2.33
N ILE A 38 5.72 -8.08 -2.66
CA ILE A 38 6.92 -8.90 -2.53
C ILE A 38 7.31 -9.11 -1.07
N LYS A 39 7.43 -10.38 -0.66
CA LYS A 39 8.01 -10.77 0.64
C LYS A 39 9.28 -11.58 0.42
N ILE A 40 10.12 -11.65 1.46
CA ILE A 40 11.38 -12.44 1.43
C ILE A 40 11.13 -13.91 1.05
N LYS A 41 9.99 -14.50 1.46
CA LYS A 41 9.62 -15.87 1.08
C LYS A 41 9.45 -16.07 -0.44
N ASP A 42 8.99 -15.03 -1.13
CA ASP A 42 8.73 -15.07 -2.57
C ASP A 42 10.06 -14.93 -3.31
N LEU A 43 10.94 -14.04 -2.84
CA LEU A 43 12.31 -13.92 -3.35
C LEU A 43 13.13 -15.20 -3.13
N ILE A 44 12.97 -15.89 -2.00
CA ILE A 44 13.59 -17.20 -1.77
C ILE A 44 13.10 -18.21 -2.82
N SER A 45 11.80 -18.21 -3.10
CA SER A 45 11.19 -19.14 -4.07
C SER A 45 11.66 -18.88 -5.50
N VAL A 46 11.85 -17.61 -5.89
CA VAL A 46 12.29 -17.23 -7.23
C VAL A 46 13.81 -17.38 -7.42
N THR A 47 14.61 -16.94 -6.45
CA THR A 47 16.07 -16.92 -6.58
C THR A 47 16.73 -18.24 -6.16
N GLY A 48 16.03 -19.09 -5.40
CA GLY A 48 16.61 -20.30 -4.79
C GLY A 48 17.65 -20.01 -3.71
N LEU A 49 17.87 -18.75 -3.33
CA LEU A 49 18.84 -18.36 -2.31
C LEU A 49 18.33 -18.70 -0.91
N SER A 50 19.25 -19.11 -0.04
CA SER A 50 18.91 -19.39 1.34
C SER A 50 18.48 -18.12 2.08
N ARG A 51 17.63 -18.28 3.09
CA ARG A 51 17.19 -17.18 3.97
C ARG A 51 18.36 -16.39 4.57
N SER A 52 19.48 -17.06 4.86
CA SER A 52 20.69 -16.42 5.40
C SER A 52 21.36 -15.44 4.43
N VAL A 53 21.19 -15.60 3.11
CA VAL A 53 21.70 -14.64 2.11
C VAL A 53 20.97 -13.30 2.22
N PHE A 54 19.66 -13.31 2.43
CA PHE A 54 18.85 -12.10 2.61
C PHE A 54 19.12 -11.35 3.92
N ALA A 55 19.79 -11.99 4.89
CA ALA A 55 20.25 -11.34 6.11
C ALA A 55 21.58 -10.58 5.94
N LYS A 56 22.30 -10.79 4.82
CA LYS A 56 23.60 -10.15 4.59
C LYS A 56 23.42 -8.64 4.34
N PRO A 57 24.36 -7.78 4.82
CA PRO A 57 24.23 -6.33 4.72
C PRO A 57 23.98 -5.82 3.30
N HIS A 58 24.79 -6.27 2.34
CA HIS A 58 24.69 -5.86 0.93
C HIS A 58 23.39 -6.30 0.24
N ILE A 59 22.72 -7.35 0.71
CA ILE A 59 21.39 -7.74 0.19
C ILE A 59 20.30 -6.95 0.91
N ARG A 60 20.44 -6.70 2.22
CA ARG A 60 19.50 -5.84 2.94
C ARG A 60 19.47 -4.43 2.38
N GLU A 61 20.61 -3.87 1.98
CA GLU A 61 20.68 -2.56 1.30
C GLU A 61 19.82 -2.54 0.03
N VAL A 62 19.93 -3.55 -0.82
CA VAL A 62 19.09 -3.70 -2.02
C VAL A 62 17.61 -3.80 -1.64
N LEU A 63 17.25 -4.64 -0.65
CA LEU A 63 15.85 -4.77 -0.22
C LEU A 63 15.27 -3.46 0.33
N VAL A 64 16.09 -2.59 0.93
CA VAL A 64 15.68 -1.26 1.39
C VAL A 64 15.47 -0.33 0.21
N GLU A 65 16.41 -0.34 -0.75
CA GLU A 65 16.37 0.50 -1.96
C GLU A 65 15.08 0.25 -2.76
N TYR A 66 14.65 -1.01 -2.87
CA TYR A 66 13.41 -1.41 -3.51
C TYR A 66 12.18 -1.36 -2.57
N GLY A 67 12.31 -0.80 -1.35
CA GLY A 67 11.18 -0.62 -0.44
C GLY A 67 10.58 -1.90 0.15
N ILE A 68 11.26 -3.05 0.01
CA ILE A 68 10.79 -4.36 0.49
C ILE A 68 10.94 -4.48 2.01
N ILE A 69 11.98 -3.87 2.58
CA ILE A 69 12.20 -3.80 4.03
C ILE A 69 12.49 -2.36 4.47
N GLN A 70 12.08 -2.01 5.68
CA GLN A 70 12.48 -0.75 6.31
C GLN A 70 13.82 -0.91 7.06
N THR A 71 14.70 0.08 6.97
CA THR A 71 15.91 0.14 7.80
C THR A 71 15.50 0.34 9.26
N GLN A 72 15.82 -0.63 10.11
CA GLN A 72 15.83 -0.41 11.56
C GLN A 72 17.06 0.44 11.92
N THR A 73 17.04 1.74 11.57
CA THR A 73 17.70 2.77 12.37
C THR A 73 16.90 2.96 13.66
N PRO A 74 17.50 3.38 14.79
CA PRO A 74 16.82 3.44 16.08
C PRO A 74 15.83 4.61 16.12
N GLU A 75 14.73 4.50 15.39
CA GLU A 75 13.60 5.42 15.47
C GLU A 75 12.67 4.98 16.60
N LYS A 76 13.12 5.17 17.84
CA LYS A 76 12.19 5.19 18.99
C LYS A 76 11.31 6.46 19.01
N THR A 77 11.45 7.35 18.02
CA THR A 77 10.68 8.60 17.89
C THR A 77 9.75 8.65 16.67
N ALA A 78 10.07 7.98 15.54
CA ALA A 78 9.22 8.06 14.34
C ALA A 78 7.96 7.20 14.41
N GLY A 79 7.97 6.10 15.18
CA GLY A 79 6.76 5.31 15.43
C GLY A 79 5.65 6.15 16.08
N ALA A 80 6.01 7.03 17.01
CA ALA A 80 5.04 7.93 17.64
C ALA A 80 4.52 9.01 16.67
N GLU A 81 5.38 9.57 15.80
CA GLU A 81 4.94 10.55 14.80
C GLU A 81 4.12 9.93 13.67
N SER A 82 4.50 8.76 13.16
CA SER A 82 3.74 8.03 12.15
C SER A 82 2.38 7.60 12.69
N THR A 83 2.31 7.10 13.92
CA THR A 83 1.04 6.77 14.58
C THR A 83 0.20 8.03 14.78
N ARG A 84 0.78 9.15 15.25
CA ARG A 84 0.04 10.42 15.39
C ARG A 84 -0.46 10.97 14.05
N ARG A 85 0.30 10.83 12.97
CA ARG A 85 -0.13 11.21 11.61
C ARG A 85 -1.30 10.33 11.15
N MET A 86 -1.22 9.03 11.42
CA MET A 86 -2.29 8.09 11.11
C MET A 86 -3.55 8.37 11.92
N ASP A 87 -3.43 8.63 13.22
CA ASP A 87 -4.56 8.97 14.10
C ASP A 87 -5.28 10.24 13.64
N ARG A 88 -4.52 11.27 13.23
CA ARG A 88 -5.08 12.50 12.65
C ARG A 88 -5.83 12.23 11.35
N LEU A 89 -5.25 11.43 10.46
CA LEU A 89 -5.89 11.07 9.19
C LEU A 89 -7.17 10.27 9.44
N ILE A 90 -7.15 9.33 10.38
CA ILE A 90 -8.33 8.54 10.79
C ILE A 90 -9.43 9.47 11.33
N ALA A 91 -9.08 10.42 12.21
CA ALA A 91 -10.03 11.38 12.75
C ALA A 91 -10.65 12.26 11.65
N GLU A 92 -9.85 12.75 10.70
CA GLU A 92 -10.32 13.54 9.56
C GLU A 92 -11.28 12.74 8.67
N LYS A 93 -10.90 11.50 8.30
CA LYS A 93 -11.72 10.63 7.46
C LYS A 93 -13.02 10.23 8.16
N ASN A 94 -12.98 9.93 9.46
CA ASN A 94 -14.17 9.67 10.24
C ASN A 94 -15.11 10.89 10.28
N GLY A 95 -14.58 12.10 10.44
CA GLY A 95 -15.37 13.33 10.37
C GLY A 95 -16.00 13.56 9.00
N TYR A 96 -15.30 13.23 7.92
CA TYR A 96 -15.86 13.27 6.57
C TYR A 96 -16.98 12.24 6.37
N ILE A 97 -16.80 11.00 6.86
CA ILE A 97 -17.82 9.95 6.82
C ILE A 97 -19.09 10.41 7.56
N GLN A 98 -18.96 10.99 8.75
CA GLN A 98 -20.11 11.48 9.51
C GLN A 98 -20.88 12.59 8.77
N ARG A 99 -20.18 13.51 8.10
CA ARG A 99 -20.82 14.52 7.26
C ARG A 99 -21.59 13.91 6.09
N LEU A 100 -20.98 12.96 5.38
CA LEU A 100 -21.64 12.26 4.27
C LEU A 100 -22.85 11.43 4.71
N LEU A 101 -22.80 10.83 5.90
CA LEU A 101 -23.93 10.10 6.47
C LEU A 101 -25.08 11.05 6.79
N HIS A 102 -24.78 12.19 7.41
CA HIS A 102 -25.79 13.21 7.71
C HIS A 102 -26.41 13.79 6.43
N GLU A 103 -25.60 14.11 5.43
CA GLU A 103 -26.07 14.60 4.13
C GLU A 103 -26.95 13.57 3.43
N ASN A 104 -26.56 12.29 3.43
CA ASN A 104 -27.39 11.21 2.89
C ASN A 104 -28.74 11.09 3.61
N GLU A 105 -28.77 11.27 4.92
CA GLU A 105 -30.02 11.23 5.69
C GLU A 105 -30.95 12.39 5.31
N GLN A 106 -30.41 13.61 5.18
CA GLN A 106 -31.16 14.78 4.70
C GLN A 106 -31.71 14.57 3.29
N LEU A 107 -30.88 14.06 2.37
CA LEU A 107 -31.30 13.78 1.00
C LEU A 107 -32.40 12.71 0.94
N ARG A 108 -32.31 11.67 1.77
CA ARG A 108 -33.37 10.65 1.86
C ARG A 108 -34.69 11.23 2.32
N TYR A 109 -34.66 12.12 3.31
CA TYR A 109 -35.85 12.82 3.78
C TYR A 109 -36.47 13.70 2.68
N GLU A 110 -35.64 14.47 1.97
CA GLU A 110 -36.10 15.33 0.88
C GLU A 110 -36.70 14.52 -0.28
N VAL A 111 -36.08 13.41 -0.67
CA VAL A 111 -36.60 12.49 -1.69
C VAL A 111 -37.97 11.95 -1.29
N GLU A 112 -38.16 11.55 -0.04
CA GLU A 112 -39.45 11.03 0.43
C GLU A 112 -40.54 12.12 0.40
N LEU A 113 -40.19 13.33 0.83
CA LEU A 113 -41.11 14.47 0.76
C LEU A 113 -41.50 14.79 -0.69
N LEU A 114 -40.54 14.79 -1.61
CA LEU A 114 -40.79 15.03 -3.03
C LEU A 114 -41.65 13.92 -3.65
N ARG A 115 -41.41 12.65 -3.30
CA ARG A 115 -42.26 11.52 -3.71
C ARG A 115 -43.71 11.72 -3.29
N GLY A 116 -43.95 12.14 -2.04
CA GLY A 116 -45.29 12.46 -1.55
C GLY A 116 -45.96 13.60 -2.33
N LYS A 117 -45.22 14.67 -2.63
CA LYS A 117 -45.72 15.79 -3.45
C LYS A 117 -46.08 15.36 -4.87
N VAL A 118 -45.19 14.60 -5.51
CA VAL A 118 -45.43 14.05 -6.87
C VAL A 118 -46.68 13.19 -6.86
N HIS A 119 -46.82 12.27 -5.90
CA HIS A 119 -48.00 11.42 -5.78
C HIS A 119 -49.31 12.23 -5.71
N ILE A 120 -49.36 13.29 -4.88
CA ILE A 120 -50.53 14.17 -4.79
C ILE A 120 -50.81 14.87 -6.12
N LEU A 121 -49.77 15.40 -6.78
CA LEU A 121 -49.92 16.08 -8.06
C LEU A 121 -50.39 15.14 -9.17
N THR A 122 -49.83 13.93 -9.26
CA THR A 122 -50.27 12.90 -10.21
C THR A 122 -51.74 12.54 -10.01
N HIS A 123 -52.19 12.38 -8.76
CA HIS A 123 -53.60 12.11 -8.47
C HIS A 123 -54.52 13.28 -8.83
N LYS A 124 -54.09 14.53 -8.61
CA LYS A 124 -54.86 15.72 -9.01
C LYS A 124 -54.96 15.85 -10.53
N ALA A 125 -53.86 15.67 -11.25
CA ALA A 125 -53.85 15.72 -12.72
C ALA A 125 -54.74 14.63 -13.32
N ALA A 126 -54.65 13.40 -12.81
CA ALA A 126 -55.52 12.30 -13.21
C ALA A 126 -57.01 12.60 -12.94
N ALA A 127 -57.34 13.23 -11.79
CA ALA A 127 -58.71 13.64 -11.48
C ALA A 127 -59.22 14.79 -12.37
N GLN A 128 -58.32 15.58 -12.93
CA GLN A 128 -58.63 16.69 -13.85
C GLN A 128 -58.61 16.26 -15.33
N GLY A 129 -58.30 14.99 -15.62
CA GLY A 129 -58.23 14.46 -16.99
C GLY A 129 -56.99 14.90 -17.78
N GLU A 130 -55.99 15.45 -17.10
CA GLU A 130 -54.70 15.80 -17.71
C GLU A 130 -53.78 14.57 -17.64
N GLU A 131 -53.52 13.93 -18.78
CA GLU A 131 -52.50 12.86 -18.87
C GLU A 131 -51.09 13.50 -18.78
N LEU A 132 -50.37 13.15 -17.71
CA LEU A 132 -48.95 13.45 -17.56
C LEU A 132 -48.15 12.34 -18.26
N PHE A 133 -47.61 12.65 -19.44
CA PHE A 133 -46.70 11.80 -20.23
C PHE A 133 -45.36 11.56 -19.52
#